data_AF-A0A1R1RZN7-F1
#
_entry.id   AF-A0A1R1RZN7-F1
#
_cell.length_a   1.000
_cell.length_b   1.000
_cell.length_c   1.000
_cell.angle_alpha   90.00
_cell.angle_beta   90.00
_cell.angle_gamma   90.00
#
_symmetry.space_group_name_H-M   'P 1'
#
loop_
_entity.id
_entity.type
_entity.pdbx_description
1 polymer ?
#
loop_
_entity_poly.entity_id
_entity_poly.type
_entity_poly.pdbx_seq_one_letter_code
_entity_poly.pdbx_strand_id
1 'polypeptide(L)'
;MKQLKVLFFSLLLLTGCSMAKENNKEDKWFNSEQEAIEDGIKYENITKNDILDKINLNGKKVIVFRFSESDGKGICIAYINHKNNKYQWYRDLNYVILKSDNPNIGNLNASTEFKTPKGESYKLYIGVADKSNFKLKTDIGHKVTPNIDEKTGMYYYIMSE
;
A
#
# COMPACT_ATOMS: atom_id res chain seq x y z
N MET A 1 29.80 12.67 -65.11
CA MET A 1 30.15 12.70 -63.66
C MET A 1 29.62 14.01 -63.11
N LYS A 2 28.83 14.17 -62.05
CA LYS A 2 28.06 13.30 -61.14
C LYS A 2 26.95 14.23 -60.63
N GLN A 3 25.68 13.84 -60.78
CA GLN A 3 24.52 14.55 -60.26
C GLN A 3 24.50 14.39 -58.74
N LEU A 4 24.65 15.47 -57.96
CA LEU A 4 24.53 15.41 -56.50
C LEU A 4 23.06 15.62 -56.13
N LYS A 5 22.35 14.51 -55.95
CA LYS A 5 21.04 14.47 -55.31
C LYS A 5 21.24 14.82 -53.83
N VAL A 6 20.66 15.92 -53.36
CA VAL A 6 20.46 16.14 -51.92
C VAL A 6 18.96 16.23 -51.68
N LEU A 7 18.43 15.08 -51.27
CA LEU A 7 17.09 14.87 -50.76
C LEU A 7 17.05 15.52 -49.36
N PHE A 8 16.47 16.72 -49.23
CA PHE A 8 16.22 17.29 -47.90
C PHE A 8 14.83 16.87 -47.44
N PHE A 9 14.84 16.00 -46.44
CA PHE A 9 13.72 15.31 -45.83
C PHE A 9 12.90 16.33 -45.00
N SER A 10 11.83 16.87 -45.56
CA SER A 10 10.93 17.79 -44.84
C SER A 10 10.07 17.02 -43.84
N LEU A 11 10.46 17.14 -42.56
CA LEU A 11 9.63 17.23 -41.35
C LEU A 11 8.25 16.54 -41.40
N LEU A 12 8.21 15.29 -40.92
CA LEU A 12 7.00 14.73 -40.34
C LEU A 12 6.77 15.40 -38.97
N LEU A 13 5.83 16.34 -38.92
CA LEU A 13 5.26 16.86 -37.68
C LEU A 13 4.48 15.73 -36.99
N LEU A 14 5.17 14.94 -36.17
CA LEU A 14 4.55 14.08 -35.17
C LEU A 14 4.08 14.95 -34.00
N THR A 15 3.00 15.72 -34.19
CA THR A 15 2.20 16.20 -33.05
C THR A 15 1.29 15.07 -32.60
N GLY A 16 1.90 14.01 -32.05
CA GLY A 16 1.21 13.06 -31.21
C GLY A 16 1.10 13.65 -29.82
N CYS A 17 0.11 14.52 -29.58
CA CYS A 17 -0.41 14.67 -28.22
C CYS A 17 -1.11 13.35 -27.88
N SER A 18 -0.34 12.32 -27.54
CA SER A 18 -0.87 11.21 -26.77
C SER A 18 -1.19 11.79 -25.41
N MET A 19 -2.42 12.27 -25.26
CA MET A 19 -3.07 12.35 -23.96
C MET A 19 -3.21 10.91 -23.49
N ALA A 20 -2.11 10.34 -23.01
CA ALA A 20 -2.12 9.17 -22.17
C ALA A 20 -2.88 9.60 -20.92
N LYS A 21 -4.20 9.37 -20.92
CA LYS A 21 -4.92 9.10 -19.68
C LYS A 21 -4.37 7.79 -19.15
N GLU A 22 -3.17 7.84 -18.58
CA GLU A 22 -2.79 6.88 -17.56
C GLU A 22 -3.80 7.11 -16.43
N ASN A 23 -4.77 6.21 -16.36
CA ASN A 23 -5.65 6.09 -15.20
C ASN A 23 -4.82 5.56 -14.01
N ASN A 24 -3.81 6.29 -13.57
CA ASN A 24 -3.24 6.10 -12.25
C ASN A 24 -4.26 6.64 -11.26
N LYS A 25 -5.17 5.77 -10.80
CA LYS A 25 -6.23 6.12 -9.83
C LYS A 25 -5.66 6.70 -8.54
N GLU A 26 -4.36 6.48 -8.26
CA GLU A 26 -3.63 7.13 -7.18
C GLU A 26 -3.61 8.66 -7.29
N ASP A 27 -3.82 9.27 -8.47
CA ASP A 27 -3.80 10.74 -8.64
C ASP A 27 -5.12 11.45 -8.31
N LYS A 28 -6.12 10.74 -7.77
CA LYS A 28 -7.42 11.34 -7.47
C LYS A 28 -7.43 12.09 -6.14
N TRP A 29 -7.86 13.34 -6.20
CA TRP A 29 -8.01 14.23 -5.06
C TRP A 29 -9.48 14.57 -4.81
N PHE A 30 -9.91 14.47 -3.55
CA PHE A 30 -11.28 14.61 -3.09
C PHE A 30 -11.43 15.79 -2.14
N ASN A 31 -12.66 16.28 -1.97
CA ASN A 31 -12.91 17.44 -1.11
C ASN A 31 -13.07 17.03 0.37
N SER A 32 -13.22 15.73 0.64
CA SER A 32 -13.25 15.21 2.00
C SER A 32 -12.38 13.96 2.16
N GLU A 33 -11.92 13.74 3.39
CA GLU A 33 -11.21 12.51 3.75
C GLU A 33 -12.08 11.27 3.55
N GLN A 34 -13.37 11.36 3.86
CA GLN A 34 -14.32 10.25 3.72
C GLN A 34 -14.42 9.80 2.26
N GLU A 35 -14.51 10.75 1.32
CA GLU A 35 -14.52 10.45 -0.11
C GLU A 35 -13.22 9.77 -0.57
N ALA A 36 -12.07 10.24 -0.07
CA ALA A 36 -10.78 9.61 -0.38
C ALA A 36 -10.71 8.17 0.14
N ILE A 37 -11.18 7.91 1.37
CA ILE A 37 -11.25 6.57 1.93
C ILE A 37 -12.20 5.68 1.12
N GLU A 38 -13.35 6.20 0.70
CA GLU A 38 -14.33 5.43 -0.08
C GLU A 38 -13.84 5.10 -1.50
N ASP A 39 -13.08 5.99 -2.14
CA ASP A 39 -12.40 5.67 -3.40
C ASP A 39 -11.27 4.65 -3.19
N GLY A 40 -10.50 4.79 -2.10
CA GLY A 40 -9.47 3.83 -1.69
C GLY A 40 -10.02 2.42 -1.48
N ILE A 41 -11.12 2.27 -0.72
CA ILE A 41 -11.82 1.00 -0.52
C ILE A 41 -12.19 0.34 -1.86
N LYS A 42 -12.69 1.14 -2.83
CA LYS A 42 -13.04 0.65 -4.17
C LYS A 42 -11.79 0.29 -4.99
N TYR A 43 -10.72 1.08 -4.86
CA TYR A 43 -9.46 0.87 -5.58
C TYR A 43 -8.80 -0.43 -5.14
N GLU A 44 -8.72 -0.69 -3.83
CA GLU A 44 -8.11 -1.91 -3.27
C GLU A 44 -9.06 -3.13 -3.33
N ASN A 45 -10.30 -2.97 -3.84
CA ASN A 45 -11.31 -4.02 -3.88
C ASN A 45 -11.62 -4.65 -2.50
N ILE A 46 -11.69 -3.81 -1.47
CA ILE A 46 -11.98 -4.20 -0.08
C ILE A 46 -13.34 -3.69 0.39
N THR A 47 -13.75 -4.06 1.60
CA THR A 47 -14.95 -3.51 2.26
C THR A 47 -14.57 -2.61 3.43
N LYS A 48 -15.55 -1.83 3.95
CA LYS A 48 -15.35 -1.02 5.17
C LYS A 48 -14.91 -1.88 6.37
N ASN A 49 -15.36 -3.14 6.42
CA ASN A 49 -15.01 -4.07 7.50
C ASN A 49 -13.58 -4.61 7.40
N ASP A 50 -12.90 -4.38 6.28
CA ASP A 50 -11.51 -4.78 6.07
C ASP A 50 -10.52 -3.72 6.52
N ILE A 51 -10.98 -2.49 6.80
CA ILE A 51 -10.18 -1.50 7.52
C ILE A 51 -10.05 -1.98 8.96
N LEU A 52 -8.82 -2.31 9.35
CA LEU A 52 -8.47 -2.74 10.70
C LEU A 52 -8.29 -1.54 11.62
N ASP A 53 -7.58 -0.51 11.14
CA ASP A 53 -7.24 0.64 11.95
C ASP A 53 -7.01 1.92 11.14
N LYS A 54 -7.14 3.05 11.84
CA LYS A 54 -6.76 4.38 11.36
C LYS A 54 -5.82 5.00 12.38
N ILE A 55 -4.53 5.00 12.08
CA ILE A 55 -3.49 5.46 13.00
C ILE A 55 -2.85 6.75 12.51
N ASN A 56 -2.21 7.47 13.43
CA ASN A 56 -1.44 8.65 13.13
C ASN A 56 0.05 8.38 13.37
N LEU A 57 0.85 8.36 12.31
CA LEU A 57 2.30 8.26 12.34
C LEU A 57 2.89 9.63 12.02
N ASN A 58 3.36 10.35 13.05
CA ASN A 58 3.97 11.69 12.95
C ASN A 58 3.17 12.73 12.12
N GLY A 59 1.88 12.82 12.39
CA GLY A 59 0.95 13.70 11.68
C GLY A 59 0.52 13.17 10.31
N LYS A 60 0.86 11.94 9.95
CA LYS A 60 0.37 11.24 8.76
C LYS A 60 -0.67 10.20 9.14
N LYS A 61 -1.84 10.31 8.54
CA LYS A 61 -2.92 9.35 8.73
C LYS A 61 -2.65 8.13 7.86
N VAL A 62 -2.55 6.97 8.51
CA VAL A 62 -2.32 5.67 7.90
C VAL A 62 -3.55 4.81 8.14
N ILE A 63 -4.04 4.19 7.08
CA ILE A 63 -5.14 3.23 7.09
C ILE A 63 -4.52 1.85 6.99
N VAL A 64 -4.76 1.00 7.99
CA VAL A 64 -4.34 -0.40 7.99
C VAL A 64 -5.53 -1.24 7.55
N PHE A 65 -5.36 -2.12 6.58
CA PHE A 65 -6.46 -2.90 6.03
C PHE A 65 -6.05 -4.31 5.61
N ARG A 66 -7.03 -5.23 5.61
CA ARG A 66 -6.90 -6.56 5.03
C ARG A 66 -7.18 -6.51 3.54
N PHE A 67 -6.47 -7.31 2.77
CA PHE A 67 -6.77 -7.53 1.36
C PHE A 67 -6.84 -9.03 1.05
N SER A 68 -7.44 -9.36 -0.09
CA SER A 68 -7.51 -10.71 -0.63
C SER A 68 -7.31 -10.64 -2.14
N GLU A 69 -6.28 -11.33 -2.62
CA GLU A 69 -5.95 -11.49 -4.04
C GLU A 69 -6.09 -12.97 -4.42
N SER A 70 -5.95 -13.29 -5.71
CA SER A 70 -5.98 -14.68 -6.20
C SER A 70 -4.97 -15.57 -5.48
N ASP A 71 -3.82 -15.00 -5.13
CA ASP A 71 -2.66 -15.74 -4.64
C ASP A 71 -2.61 -15.83 -3.12
N GLY A 72 -3.52 -15.13 -2.42
CA GLY A 72 -3.65 -15.22 -0.97
C GLY A 72 -4.19 -13.94 -0.33
N LYS A 73 -3.99 -13.84 0.98
CA LYS A 73 -4.50 -12.73 1.80
C LYS A 73 -3.36 -12.08 2.56
N GLY A 74 -3.59 -10.87 3.04
CA GLY A 74 -2.59 -10.16 3.85
C GLY A 74 -3.15 -8.91 4.48
N ILE A 75 -2.24 -8.15 5.09
CA ILE A 75 -2.50 -6.81 5.61
C ILE A 75 -1.59 -5.84 4.85
N CYS A 76 -2.14 -4.69 4.47
CA CYS A 76 -1.42 -3.60 3.85
C CYS A 76 -1.78 -2.27 4.54
N ILE A 77 -1.07 -1.22 4.15
CA ILE A 77 -1.32 0.14 4.61
C ILE A 77 -1.49 1.08 3.43
N ALA A 78 -2.26 2.14 3.64
CA ALA A 78 -2.33 3.29 2.76
C ALA A 78 -2.28 4.59 3.58
N TYR A 79 -1.95 5.68 2.92
CA TYR A 79 -1.92 7.02 3.49
C TYR A 79 -3.14 7.81 3.06
N ILE A 80 -3.58 8.70 3.94
CA ILE A 80 -4.41 9.83 3.55
C ILE A 80 -3.50 11.05 3.40
N ASN A 81 -3.22 11.39 2.15
CA ASN A 81 -2.53 12.64 1.82
C ASN A 81 -3.50 13.81 1.93
N HIS A 82 -3.02 14.95 2.42
CA HIS A 82 -3.78 16.19 2.51
C HIS A 82 -2.95 17.34 1.95
N LYS A 83 -3.46 18.00 0.90
CA LYS A 83 -2.81 19.12 0.21
C LYS A 83 -3.86 20.05 -0.38
N ASN A 84 -3.69 21.37 -0.22
CA ASN A 84 -4.59 22.38 -0.77
C ASN A 84 -6.08 22.12 -0.45
N ASN A 85 -6.37 21.74 0.81
CA ASN A 85 -7.71 21.34 1.29
C ASN A 85 -8.34 20.15 0.54
N LYS A 86 -7.53 19.32 -0.10
CA LYS A 86 -7.96 18.09 -0.75
C LYS A 86 -7.29 16.87 -0.17
N TYR A 87 -7.97 15.74 -0.28
CA TYR A 87 -7.58 14.46 0.30
C TYR A 87 -7.36 13.42 -0.78
N GLN A 88 -6.42 12.52 -0.58
CA GLN A 88 -6.09 11.47 -1.54
C GLN A 88 -5.75 10.19 -0.76
N TRP A 89 -6.27 9.06 -1.25
CA TRP A 89 -5.80 7.74 -0.87
C TRP A 89 -4.53 7.43 -1.65
N TYR A 90 -3.46 7.06 -0.96
CA TYR A 90 -2.17 6.78 -1.58
C TYR A 90 -1.54 5.54 -0.97
N ARG A 91 -1.16 4.56 -1.79
CA ARG A 91 -0.48 3.34 -1.36
C ARG A 91 0.79 3.14 -2.17
N ASP A 92 1.93 3.32 -1.53
CA ASP A 92 3.26 3.04 -2.11
C ASP A 92 3.79 1.65 -1.72
N LEU A 93 3.10 0.98 -0.79
CA LEU A 93 3.55 -0.32 -0.30
C LEU A 93 2.98 -1.45 -1.16
N ASN A 94 3.86 -2.34 -1.64
CA ASN A 94 3.45 -3.56 -2.31
C ASN A 94 2.73 -4.51 -1.35
N TYR A 95 1.80 -5.29 -1.90
CA TYR A 95 1.12 -6.33 -1.15
C TYR A 95 2.09 -7.44 -0.72
N VAL A 96 2.05 -7.75 0.58
CA VAL A 96 2.76 -8.89 1.15
C VAL A 96 1.73 -9.97 1.45
N ILE A 97 1.76 -11.03 0.65
CA ILE A 97 0.84 -12.16 0.77
C ILE A 97 1.34 -13.11 1.86
N LEU A 98 0.47 -13.43 2.80
CA LEU A 98 0.70 -14.43 3.83
C LEU A 98 0.17 -15.77 3.33
N LYS A 99 1.08 -16.66 2.89
CA LYS A 99 0.76 -18.01 2.43
C LYS A 99 1.72 -19.04 3.04
N SER A 100 1.18 -20.21 3.39
CA SER A 100 1.94 -21.40 3.77
C SER A 100 1.23 -22.63 3.21
N ASP A 101 1.98 -23.53 2.58
CA ASP A 101 1.44 -24.84 2.14
C ASP A 101 1.41 -25.85 3.31
N ASN A 102 2.03 -25.52 4.45
CA ASN A 102 2.01 -26.33 5.66
C ASN A 102 0.85 -25.88 6.58
N PRO A 103 -0.14 -26.75 6.85
CA PRO A 103 -1.26 -26.44 7.75
C PRO A 103 -0.84 -26.30 9.23
N ASN A 104 0.35 -26.77 9.61
CA ASN A 104 0.86 -26.78 10.98
C ASN A 104 2.07 -25.85 11.20
N ILE A 105 2.22 -24.79 10.39
CA ILE A 105 3.39 -23.89 10.47
C ILE A 105 3.46 -23.08 11.78
N GLY A 106 2.41 -23.11 12.60
CA GLY A 106 2.29 -22.26 13.78
C GLY A 106 2.05 -20.82 13.36
N ASN A 107 2.90 -19.90 13.81
CA ASN A 107 2.81 -18.48 13.45
C ASN A 107 3.48 -18.24 12.09
N LEU A 108 2.70 -17.75 11.12
CA LEU A 108 3.25 -17.22 9.87
C LEU A 108 3.50 -15.73 10.06
N ASN A 109 4.71 -15.26 9.79
CA ASN A 109 5.07 -13.85 9.93
C ASN A 109 5.92 -13.36 8.76
N ALA A 110 5.67 -12.13 8.35
CA ALA A 110 6.47 -11.38 7.40
C ALA A 110 6.69 -9.96 7.93
N SER A 111 7.68 -9.27 7.40
CA SER A 111 7.85 -7.85 7.65
C SER A 111 8.25 -7.13 6.37
N THR A 112 7.89 -5.86 6.29
CA THR A 112 8.26 -4.99 5.18
C THR A 112 8.51 -3.58 5.69
N GLU A 113 9.50 -2.93 5.10
CA GLU A 113 9.84 -1.55 5.40
C GLU A 113 8.98 -0.61 4.57
N PHE A 114 8.61 0.52 5.15
CA PHE A 114 7.91 1.58 4.45
C PHE A 114 8.35 2.95 4.96
N LYS A 115 8.18 3.95 4.11
CA LYS A 115 8.40 5.35 4.48
C LYS A 115 7.10 6.10 4.38
N THR A 116 6.85 6.96 5.34
CA THR A 116 5.79 7.96 5.20
C THR A 116 6.14 8.91 4.05
N PRO A 117 5.18 9.66 3.50
CA PRO A 117 5.46 10.72 2.53
C PRO A 117 6.41 11.83 3.03
N LYS A 118 6.71 11.89 4.34
CA LYS A 118 7.68 12.81 4.94
C LYS A 118 9.09 12.21 5.06
N GLY A 119 9.25 10.92 4.75
CA GLY A 119 10.53 10.21 4.75
C GLY A 119 10.87 9.48 6.04
N GLU A 120 9.99 9.47 7.04
CA GLU A 120 10.21 8.68 8.26
C GLU A 120 10.06 7.19 7.97
N SER A 121 11.00 6.38 8.46
CA SER A 121 11.08 4.95 8.17
C SER A 121 10.41 4.13 9.27
N TYR A 122 9.67 3.12 8.85
CA TYR A 122 8.94 2.21 9.71
C TYR A 122 9.03 0.80 9.16
N LYS A 123 8.86 -0.16 10.05
CA LYS A 123 8.70 -1.57 9.70
C LYS A 123 7.32 -2.05 10.07
N LEU A 124 6.61 -2.58 9.09
CA LEU A 124 5.32 -3.24 9.24
C LEU A 124 5.57 -4.73 9.40
N TYR A 125 5.27 -5.28 10.56
CA TYR A 125 5.19 -6.71 10.81
C TYR A 125 3.76 -7.17 10.62
N ILE A 126 3.55 -8.26 9.89
CA ILE A 126 2.25 -8.86 9.65
C ILE A 126 2.34 -10.37 9.81
N GLY A 127 1.22 -11.01 10.12
CA GLY A 127 1.18 -12.45 10.22
C GLY A 127 -0.17 -13.00 10.59
N VAL A 128 -0.20 -14.31 10.85
CA VAL A 128 -1.35 -15.03 11.44
C VAL A 128 -0.91 -15.59 12.78
N ALA A 129 -1.65 -15.25 13.83
CA ALA A 129 -1.40 -15.73 15.18
C ALA A 129 -2.10 -17.08 15.41
N ASP A 130 -1.36 -18.04 15.97
CA ASP A 130 -1.90 -19.34 16.37
C ASP A 130 -2.73 -19.26 17.66
N LYS A 131 -2.49 -18.23 18.48
CA LYS A 131 -3.10 -18.02 19.81
C LYS A 131 -3.37 -16.55 20.06
N SER A 132 -4.42 -16.26 20.83
CA SER A 132 -4.85 -14.89 21.17
C SER A 132 -3.85 -14.11 22.03
N ASN A 133 -2.92 -14.78 22.73
CA ASN A 133 -1.88 -14.17 23.55
C ASN A 133 -0.48 -14.20 22.92
N PHE A 134 -0.41 -14.35 21.60
CA PHE A 134 0.82 -14.34 20.83
C PHE A 134 1.66 -13.08 21.10
N LYS A 135 2.98 -13.27 21.21
CA LYS A 135 3.96 -12.18 21.31
C LYS A 135 4.86 -12.21 20.09
N LEU A 136 4.88 -11.12 19.35
CA LEU A 136 5.79 -10.93 18.23
C LEU A 136 7.18 -10.61 18.77
N LYS A 137 8.21 -11.31 18.30
CA LYS A 137 9.60 -10.91 18.49
C LYS A 137 10.03 -10.05 17.31
N THR A 138 10.38 -8.79 17.55
CA THR A 138 10.89 -7.89 16.51
C THR A 138 12.37 -8.16 16.21
N ASP A 139 12.90 -7.54 15.16
CA ASP A 139 14.30 -7.74 14.75
C ASP A 139 15.30 -7.30 15.82
N ILE A 140 14.92 -6.29 16.62
CA ILE A 140 15.70 -5.81 17.78
C ILE A 140 15.54 -6.69 19.03
N GLY A 141 14.84 -7.83 18.91
CA GLY A 141 14.68 -8.83 19.97
C GLY A 141 13.59 -8.53 21.01
N HIS A 142 12.92 -7.38 20.91
CA HIS A 142 11.82 -7.03 21.80
C HIS A 142 10.58 -7.89 21.55
N LYS A 143 9.92 -8.30 22.64
CA LYS A 143 8.63 -9.00 22.58
C LYS A 143 7.49 -8.01 22.73
N VAL A 144 6.69 -7.86 21.70
CA VAL A 144 5.58 -6.91 21.63
C VAL A 144 4.25 -7.64 21.48
N THR A 145 3.16 -7.01 21.94
CA THR A 145 1.80 -7.45 21.62
C THR A 145 1.40 -6.79 20.29
N PRO A 146 1.18 -7.55 19.21
CA PRO A 146 0.65 -6.97 17.98
C PRO A 146 -0.85 -6.69 18.11
N ASN A 147 -1.39 -5.87 17.22
CA ASN A 147 -2.84 -5.72 17.05
C ASN A 147 -3.35 -6.96 16.30
N ILE A 148 -4.29 -7.70 16.90
CA ILE A 148 -4.83 -8.94 16.33
C ILE A 148 -6.27 -8.69 15.88
N ASP A 149 -6.56 -8.99 14.62
CA ASP A 149 -7.91 -9.09 14.09
C ASP A 149 -8.53 -10.42 14.51
N GLU A 150 -9.36 -10.39 15.55
CA GLU A 150 -10.00 -11.57 16.14
C GLU A 150 -10.80 -12.40 15.12
N LYS A 151 -11.30 -11.78 14.05
CA LYS A 151 -12.07 -12.47 13.01
C LYS A 151 -11.23 -13.44 12.18
N THR A 152 -9.97 -13.08 11.91
CA THR A 152 -9.11 -13.85 11.00
C THR A 152 -7.88 -14.42 11.67
N GLY A 153 -7.56 -13.99 12.90
CA GLY A 153 -6.30 -14.26 13.57
C GLY A 153 -5.11 -13.53 12.93
N MET A 154 -5.31 -12.75 11.86
CA MET A 154 -4.24 -11.93 11.31
C MET A 154 -3.85 -10.84 12.29
N TYR A 155 -2.57 -10.49 12.33
CA TYR A 155 -2.08 -9.43 13.19
C TYR A 155 -1.18 -8.48 12.42
N TYR A 156 -1.05 -7.28 12.96
CA TYR A 156 -0.04 -6.32 12.52
C TYR A 156 0.63 -5.62 13.70
N TYR A 157 1.87 -5.17 13.47
CA TYR A 157 2.59 -4.29 14.38
C TYR A 157 3.46 -3.34 13.56
N ILE A 158 3.45 -2.05 13.89
CA ILE A 158 4.28 -1.04 13.23
C ILE A 158 5.32 -0.55 14.21
N MET A 159 6.58 -0.64 13.81
CA MET A 159 7.73 -0.19 14.58
C MET A 159 8.38 0.98 13.87
N SER A 160 8.69 2.06 14.58
CA SER A 160 9.60 3.09 14.07
C SER A 160 11.01 2.52 13.97
N GLU A 161 11.70 2.79 12.86
CA GLU A 161 13.13 2.47 12.71
C GLU A 161 14.04 3.61 13.16
#